data_AF-A0A2S9VFJ2-F1
#
_entry.id   AF-A0A2S9VFJ2-F1
#
_cell.length_a   1.000
_cell.length_b   1.000
_cell.length_c   1.000
_cell.angle_alpha   90.00
_cell.angle_beta   90.00
_cell.angle_gamma   90.00
#
_symmetry.space_group_name_H-M   'P 1'
#
loop_
_entity.id
_entity.type
_entity.pdbx_description
1 polymer ?
#
loop_
_entity_poly.entity_id
_entity_poly.type
_entity_poly.pdbx_seq_one_letter_code
_entity_poly.pdbx_strand_id
1 'polypeptide(L)'
;MQFIMTRRFIPLLLSLLFLHSTAIQAEAGPAHSSGVILLYHHVADDTPRSTSVTPEEFAQHLDYIAENYTVVPLKELVEAAKGKGSVPDNALAITFDDGYENILTNGHPLLRKHDFPYTIFINPEVIGKQGNQLSWEQVKQMQKQGVTFANHTMDHLHLLAKQAGENEQAWLKRVWQNITRAEKIIQQHTGESLKYLAYPFGEYNRTLAKRLAEHGYTGFGQHSGALGKFTDMTAIPRFPAAGPYARLSTLKTKMASLAMPVARASLADPQMASRQLDDTVTIALDETVAKDVRLSQLACYYQGGTLDVANTASEFKFTLDAKLPIGRSRVNCTAPSESAGGRFYWYSMPFFVANEKGHYPD
;
A
#
# COMPACT_ATOMS: atom_id res chain seq x y z
N MET A 1 96.89 -31.66 -9.85
CA MET A 1 96.08 -30.87 -8.89
C MET A 1 95.37 -29.77 -9.67
N GLN A 2 94.11 -29.98 -10.05
CA GLN A 2 93.26 -28.96 -10.68
C GLN A 2 91.94 -28.94 -9.92
N PHE A 3 91.68 -27.83 -9.24
CA PHE A 3 90.43 -27.56 -8.54
C PHE A 3 89.39 -27.08 -9.57
N ILE A 4 88.29 -27.83 -9.73
CA ILE A 4 87.13 -27.44 -10.52
C ILE A 4 86.09 -26.84 -9.55
N MET A 5 85.75 -25.59 -9.80
CA MET A 5 84.81 -24.78 -9.05
C MET A 5 83.38 -25.05 -9.56
N THR A 6 82.54 -25.73 -8.78
CA THR A 6 81.14 -26.00 -9.11
C THR A 6 80.21 -24.96 -8.47
N ARG A 7 79.59 -24.12 -9.31
CA ARG A 7 78.52 -23.19 -8.91
C ARG A 7 77.26 -23.98 -8.57
N ARG A 8 76.77 -23.84 -7.34
CA ARG A 8 75.47 -24.38 -6.90
C ARG A 8 74.35 -23.41 -7.28
N PHE A 9 73.36 -23.91 -8.02
CA PHE A 9 72.08 -23.25 -8.28
C PHE A 9 71.20 -23.29 -7.02
N ILE A 10 70.66 -22.15 -6.60
CA ILE A 10 69.65 -22.03 -5.55
C ILE A 10 68.28 -21.87 -6.24
N PRO A 11 67.29 -22.74 -6.02
CA PRO A 11 65.96 -22.57 -6.57
C PRO A 11 65.19 -21.52 -5.75
N LEU A 12 64.63 -20.53 -6.45
CA LEU A 12 63.78 -19.48 -5.89
C LEU A 12 62.38 -20.07 -5.61
N LEU A 13 62.02 -20.27 -4.34
CA LEU A 13 60.65 -20.63 -3.95
C LEU A 13 59.74 -19.39 -4.08
N LEU A 14 58.84 -19.37 -5.06
CA LEU A 14 57.71 -18.43 -5.11
C LEU A 14 56.65 -18.86 -4.09
N SER A 15 56.54 -18.13 -2.99
CA SER A 15 55.43 -18.23 -2.04
C SER A 15 54.19 -17.51 -2.61
N LEU A 16 53.20 -18.28 -3.09
CA LEU A 16 51.87 -17.74 -3.39
C LEU A 16 51.14 -17.41 -2.07
N LEU A 17 51.03 -16.11 -1.77
CA LEU A 17 50.14 -15.59 -0.72
C LEU A 17 48.70 -15.58 -1.25
N PHE A 18 47.88 -16.54 -0.81
CA PHE A 18 46.44 -16.50 -1.00
C PHE A 18 45.82 -15.45 -0.07
N LEU A 19 45.59 -14.25 -0.61
CA LEU A 19 44.75 -13.22 0.01
C LEU A 19 43.31 -13.76 0.12
N HIS A 20 42.97 -14.27 1.29
CA HIS A 20 41.57 -14.58 1.63
C HIS A 20 40.85 -13.26 1.85
N SER A 21 40.17 -12.79 0.81
CA SER A 21 39.23 -11.67 0.91
C SER A 21 38.05 -12.12 1.76
N THR A 22 38.09 -11.87 3.06
CA THR A 22 36.92 -12.00 3.93
C THR A 22 35.91 -10.94 3.50
N ALA A 23 34.92 -11.34 2.70
CA ALA A 23 33.75 -10.52 2.45
C ALA A 23 33.12 -10.18 3.80
N ILE A 24 33.05 -8.89 4.12
CA ILE A 24 32.24 -8.42 5.24
C ILE A 24 30.80 -8.71 4.85
N GLN A 25 30.24 -9.82 5.36
CA GLN A 25 28.80 -9.98 5.41
C GLN A 25 28.29 -8.92 6.38
N ALA A 26 27.68 -7.88 5.84
CA ALA A 26 26.83 -7.01 6.64
C ALA A 26 25.78 -7.92 7.29
N GLU A 27 25.80 -8.01 8.63
CA GLU A 27 24.71 -8.65 9.35
C GLU A 27 23.43 -7.90 8.99
N ALA A 28 22.54 -8.56 8.26
CA ALA A 28 21.20 -8.06 8.06
C ALA A 28 20.57 -7.94 9.46
N GLY A 29 20.25 -6.70 9.87
CA GLY A 29 19.37 -6.48 11.00
C GLY A 29 18.07 -7.27 10.84
N PRO A 30 17.25 -7.41 11.90
CA PRO A 30 16.02 -8.20 11.84
C PRO A 30 15.24 -7.85 10.57
N ALA A 31 14.99 -8.85 9.73
CA ALA A 31 14.29 -8.66 8.46
C ALA A 31 12.90 -8.09 8.74
N HIS A 32 12.67 -6.82 8.38
CA HIS A 32 11.36 -6.20 8.51
C HIS A 32 10.51 -6.57 7.29
N SER A 33 9.23 -6.87 7.54
CA SER A 33 8.23 -7.25 6.53
C SER A 33 7.11 -6.22 6.46
N SER A 34 7.39 -4.97 6.79
CA SER A 34 6.40 -3.89 6.86
C SER A 34 6.87 -2.63 6.15
N GLY A 35 5.92 -1.84 5.66
CA GLY A 35 6.18 -0.56 5.04
C GLY A 35 4.90 0.20 4.74
N VAL A 36 5.05 1.43 4.25
CA VAL A 36 3.94 2.32 3.95
C VAL A 36 3.70 2.37 2.44
N ILE A 37 2.44 2.42 2.04
CA ILE A 37 2.04 2.64 0.64
C ILE A 37 1.38 4.01 0.54
N LEU A 38 1.97 4.90 -0.25
CA LEU A 38 1.39 6.21 -0.56
C LEU A 38 0.46 6.11 -1.77
N LEU A 39 -0.66 6.83 -1.70
CA LEU A 39 -1.64 6.96 -2.76
C LEU A 39 -1.74 8.41 -3.25
N TYR A 40 -1.47 8.61 -4.53
CA TYR A 40 -1.69 9.83 -5.28
C TYR A 40 -2.71 9.60 -6.41
N HIS A 41 -3.24 10.66 -7.01
CA HIS A 41 -4.04 10.55 -8.24
C HIS A 41 -3.48 11.51 -9.28
N HIS A 42 -3.60 12.81 -9.06
CA HIS A 42 -3.03 13.84 -9.93
C HIS A 42 -1.76 14.45 -9.35
N VAL A 43 -0.81 14.77 -10.24
CA VAL A 43 0.30 15.70 -9.96
C VAL A 43 0.06 16.95 -10.82
N ALA A 44 -0.74 17.89 -10.32
CA ALA A 44 -1.21 19.04 -11.10
C ALA A 44 -1.77 20.16 -10.21
N ASP A 45 -1.75 21.38 -10.77
CA ASP A 45 -2.27 22.61 -10.15
C ASP A 45 -3.66 22.99 -10.66
N ASP A 46 -4.09 22.41 -11.78
CA ASP A 46 -5.29 22.78 -12.53
C ASP A 46 -6.42 21.73 -12.46
N THR A 47 -6.26 20.73 -11.60
CA THR A 47 -7.27 19.69 -11.31
C THR A 47 -7.87 19.88 -9.91
N PRO A 48 -9.04 19.26 -9.60
CA PRO A 48 -9.67 19.40 -8.29
C PRO A 48 -8.71 19.04 -7.14
N ARG A 49 -8.53 19.98 -6.20
CA ARG A 49 -7.57 19.83 -5.10
C ARG A 49 -7.81 18.59 -4.25
N SER A 50 -9.05 18.11 -4.12
CA SER A 50 -9.39 16.93 -3.30
C SER A 50 -8.55 15.68 -3.60
N THR A 51 -8.14 15.49 -4.85
CA THR A 51 -7.33 14.34 -5.32
C THR A 51 -6.01 14.75 -5.96
N SER A 52 -5.63 16.04 -5.89
CA SER A 52 -4.43 16.57 -6.52
C SER A 52 -3.36 16.93 -5.52
N VAL A 53 -2.09 16.65 -5.85
CA VAL A 53 -0.91 17.25 -5.24
C VAL A 53 -0.26 18.17 -6.29
N THR A 54 0.22 19.34 -5.88
CA THR A 54 0.93 20.20 -6.83
C THR A 54 2.27 19.57 -7.23
N PRO A 55 2.85 19.87 -8.39
CA PRO A 55 4.19 19.41 -8.74
C PRO A 55 5.25 19.83 -7.69
N GLU A 56 5.09 21.01 -7.09
CA GLU A 56 5.98 21.50 -6.04
C GLU A 56 5.81 20.73 -4.72
N GLU A 57 4.58 20.52 -4.25
CA GLU A 57 4.29 19.68 -3.06
C GLU A 57 4.82 18.26 -3.27
N PHE A 58 4.62 17.71 -4.47
CA PHE A 58 5.09 16.38 -4.81
C PHE A 58 6.62 16.30 -4.81
N ALA A 59 7.32 17.29 -5.39
CA ALA A 59 8.78 17.36 -5.31
C ALA A 59 9.27 17.42 -3.86
N GLN A 60 8.65 18.23 -2.99
CA GLN A 60 8.97 18.29 -1.56
C GLN A 60 8.75 16.94 -0.85
N HIS A 61 7.72 16.19 -1.24
CA HIS A 61 7.52 14.84 -0.73
C HIS A 61 8.67 13.92 -1.16
N LEU A 62 9.05 13.94 -2.44
CA LEU A 62 10.10 13.06 -2.96
C LEU A 62 11.47 13.38 -2.36
N ASP A 63 11.82 14.64 -2.20
CA ASP A 63 13.07 15.06 -1.54
C ASP A 63 13.13 14.52 -0.11
N TYR A 64 12.06 14.68 0.67
CA TYR A 64 12.00 14.13 2.02
C TYR A 64 12.04 12.58 2.03
N ILE A 65 11.37 11.93 1.08
CA ILE A 65 11.39 10.48 0.94
C ILE A 65 12.82 9.99 0.64
N ALA A 66 13.55 10.66 -0.26
CA ALA A 66 14.92 10.31 -0.63
C ALA A 66 15.90 10.36 0.55
N GLU A 67 15.68 11.29 1.48
CA GLU A 67 16.51 11.44 2.66
C GLU A 67 16.18 10.44 3.79
N ASN A 68 14.94 9.93 3.85
CA ASN A 68 14.43 9.24 5.05
C ASN A 68 13.91 7.81 4.81
N TYR A 69 13.62 7.42 3.58
CA TYR A 69 12.96 6.17 3.23
C TYR A 69 13.66 5.44 2.10
N THR A 70 13.47 4.13 2.03
CA THR A 70 13.86 3.33 0.86
C THR A 70 12.62 3.07 0.03
N VAL A 71 12.55 3.66 -1.16
CA VAL A 71 11.43 3.39 -2.09
C VAL A 71 11.65 2.04 -2.76
N VAL A 72 10.72 1.12 -2.56
CA VAL A 72 10.77 -0.25 -3.13
C VAL A 72 9.62 -0.47 -4.11
N PRO A 73 9.77 -1.35 -5.11
CA PRO A 73 8.65 -1.75 -5.95
C PRO A 73 7.50 -2.29 -5.09
N LEU A 74 6.26 -1.91 -5.43
CA LEU A 74 5.07 -2.32 -4.67
C LEU A 74 5.00 -3.85 -4.49
N LYS A 75 5.38 -4.60 -5.53
CA LYS A 75 5.42 -6.06 -5.52
C LYS A 75 6.36 -6.61 -4.45
N GLU A 76 7.55 -6.03 -4.28
CA GLU A 76 8.51 -6.48 -3.26
C GLU A 76 7.96 -6.26 -1.86
N LEU A 77 7.36 -5.09 -1.61
CA LEU A 77 6.74 -4.79 -0.32
C LEU A 77 5.59 -5.76 0.01
N VAL A 78 4.73 -6.06 -0.97
CA VAL A 78 3.62 -7.01 -0.82
C VAL A 78 4.12 -8.43 -0.57
N GLU A 79 5.12 -8.90 -1.32
CA GLU A 79 5.65 -10.26 -1.12
C GLU A 79 6.42 -10.38 0.21
N ALA A 80 7.15 -9.34 0.64
CA ALA A 80 7.77 -9.31 1.96
C ALA A 80 6.73 -9.40 3.08
N ALA A 81 5.59 -8.69 2.98
CA ALA A 81 4.48 -8.80 3.92
C ALA A 81 3.84 -10.20 3.94
N LYS A 82 3.87 -10.92 2.81
CA LYS A 82 3.47 -12.35 2.71
C LYS A 82 4.55 -13.32 3.21
N GLY A 83 5.66 -12.81 3.77
CA GLY A 83 6.76 -13.62 4.29
C GLY A 83 7.74 -14.12 3.23
N LYS A 84 7.78 -13.51 2.05
CA LYS A 84 8.70 -13.86 0.97
C LYS A 84 9.70 -12.72 0.75
N GLY A 85 10.94 -12.95 1.19
CA GLY A 85 11.97 -11.91 1.20
C GLY A 85 11.76 -10.91 2.33
N SER A 86 12.50 -9.81 2.26
CA SER A 86 12.50 -8.75 3.26
C SER A 86 12.68 -7.40 2.60
N VAL A 87 12.28 -6.35 3.30
CA VAL A 87 12.49 -4.96 2.90
C VAL A 87 13.13 -4.18 4.06
N PRO A 88 13.76 -3.02 3.80
CA PRO A 88 14.23 -2.14 4.86
C PRO A 88 13.10 -1.72 5.81
N ASP A 89 13.42 -1.41 7.07
CA ASP A 89 12.43 -0.97 8.08
C ASP A 89 11.71 0.34 7.70
N ASN A 90 12.38 1.17 6.90
CA ASN A 90 11.84 2.41 6.32
C ASN A 90 11.39 2.22 4.86
N ALA A 91 10.93 1.02 4.49
CA ALA A 91 10.43 0.76 3.15
C ALA A 91 9.12 1.51 2.86
N LEU A 92 9.04 2.07 1.66
CA LEU A 92 7.88 2.81 1.18
C LEU A 92 7.59 2.45 -0.28
N ALA A 93 6.32 2.33 -0.65
CA ALA A 93 5.89 2.18 -2.04
C ALA A 93 5.05 3.39 -2.45
N ILE A 94 5.24 3.85 -3.69
CA ILE A 94 4.49 4.96 -4.28
C ILE A 94 3.49 4.38 -5.28
N THR A 95 2.22 4.76 -5.11
CA THR A 95 1.13 4.34 -6.01
C THR A 95 0.31 5.53 -6.49
N PHE A 96 -0.19 5.40 -7.71
CA PHE A 96 -1.17 6.31 -8.32
C PHE A 96 -2.40 5.53 -8.74
N ASP A 97 -3.57 6.13 -8.62
CA ASP A 97 -4.82 5.61 -9.17
C ASP A 97 -5.22 6.38 -10.46
N ASP A 98 -6.20 5.83 -11.19
CA ASP A 98 -6.86 6.34 -12.41
C ASP A 98 -6.04 6.38 -13.72
N GLY A 99 -4.74 6.68 -13.66
CA GLY A 99 -3.89 6.72 -14.87
C GLY A 99 -3.91 8.04 -15.64
N TYR A 100 -4.03 9.17 -14.93
CA TYR A 100 -3.99 10.50 -15.54
C TYR A 100 -2.67 10.81 -16.26
N GLU A 101 -2.77 11.55 -17.37
CA GLU A 101 -1.60 11.98 -18.15
C GLU A 101 -0.64 12.87 -17.34
N ASN A 102 -1.16 13.65 -16.39
CA ASN A 102 -0.31 14.51 -15.56
C ASN A 102 0.67 13.73 -14.64
N ILE A 103 0.41 12.44 -14.41
CA ILE A 103 1.37 11.55 -13.76
C ILE A 103 2.61 11.39 -14.66
N LEU A 104 2.45 11.29 -15.98
CA LEU A 104 3.55 11.22 -16.93
C LEU A 104 4.23 12.59 -17.12
N THR A 105 3.47 13.67 -17.29
CA THR A 105 4.08 14.96 -17.65
C THR A 105 4.74 15.65 -16.45
N ASN A 106 4.14 15.54 -15.26
CA ASN A 106 4.59 16.28 -14.08
C ASN A 106 5.24 15.35 -13.05
N GLY A 107 4.64 14.18 -12.76
CA GLY A 107 5.12 13.27 -11.72
C GLY A 107 6.32 12.40 -12.13
N HIS A 108 6.28 11.80 -13.32
CA HIS A 108 7.26 10.84 -13.79
C HIS A 108 8.68 11.41 -13.88
N PRO A 109 8.93 12.63 -14.40
CA PRO A 109 10.27 13.21 -14.43
C PRO A 109 10.87 13.38 -13.03
N LEU A 110 10.04 13.74 -12.05
CA LEU A 110 10.45 13.89 -10.65
C LEU A 110 10.82 12.54 -10.04
N LEU A 111 9.97 11.52 -10.19
CA LEU A 111 10.25 10.15 -9.71
C LEU A 111 11.53 9.56 -10.35
N ARG A 112 11.72 9.79 -11.66
CA ARG A 112 12.91 9.36 -12.40
C ARG A 112 14.20 10.02 -11.91
N LYS A 113 14.15 11.27 -11.46
CA LYS A 113 15.32 11.98 -10.90
C LYS A 113 15.84 11.30 -9.62
N HIS A 114 14.96 10.62 -8.87
CA HIS A 114 15.32 9.87 -7.66
C HIS A 114 15.44 8.36 -7.88
N ASP A 115 15.31 7.87 -9.12
CA ASP A 115 15.23 6.44 -9.45
C ASP A 115 14.15 5.68 -8.64
N PHE A 116 13.05 6.36 -8.31
CA PHE A 116 11.99 5.76 -7.50
C PHE A 116 11.06 4.88 -8.33
N PRO A 117 10.91 3.59 -7.97
CA PRO A 117 9.90 2.73 -8.57
C PRO A 117 8.51 3.13 -8.07
N TYR A 118 7.50 2.94 -8.93
CA TYR A 118 6.12 3.22 -8.57
C TYR A 118 5.14 2.42 -9.44
N THR A 119 3.90 2.33 -8.96
CA THR A 119 2.81 1.60 -9.62
C THR A 119 1.64 2.53 -9.94
N ILE A 120 1.05 2.39 -11.12
CA ILE A 120 -0.18 3.08 -11.51
C ILE A 120 -1.30 2.06 -11.67
N PHE A 121 -2.38 2.18 -10.89
CA PHE A 121 -3.61 1.45 -11.09
C PHE A 121 -4.45 2.17 -12.15
N ILE A 122 -4.80 1.50 -13.25
CA ILE A 122 -5.42 2.12 -14.43
C ILE A 122 -6.79 1.54 -14.76
N ASN A 123 -7.60 2.36 -15.45
CA ASN A 123 -8.94 2.03 -15.94
C ASN A 123 -8.97 1.87 -17.47
N PRO A 124 -8.93 0.66 -18.03
CA PRO A 124 -8.83 0.46 -19.48
C PRO A 124 -9.94 1.11 -20.33
N GLU A 125 -11.09 1.44 -19.74
CA GLU A 125 -12.17 2.10 -20.48
C GLU A 125 -11.82 3.53 -20.89
N VAL A 126 -10.96 4.23 -20.14
CA VAL A 126 -10.60 5.64 -20.38
C VAL A 126 -9.20 5.85 -20.95
N ILE A 127 -8.28 4.90 -20.74
CA ILE A 127 -6.91 4.93 -21.30
C ILE A 127 -6.94 4.97 -22.84
N GLY A 128 -6.26 5.97 -23.42
CA GLY A 128 -6.22 6.23 -24.85
C GLY A 128 -7.53 6.75 -25.46
N LYS A 129 -8.50 7.14 -24.62
CA LYS A 129 -9.80 7.67 -25.07
C LYS A 129 -10.14 9.04 -24.51
N GLN A 130 -9.80 9.31 -23.25
CA GLN A 130 -10.01 10.62 -22.63
C GLN A 130 -8.73 11.45 -22.71
N GLY A 131 -8.85 12.74 -23.04
CA GLY A 131 -7.70 13.60 -23.30
C GLY A 131 -6.82 13.92 -22.09
N ASN A 132 -7.28 13.65 -20.88
CA ASN A 132 -6.53 13.81 -19.63
C ASN A 132 -5.99 12.49 -19.06
N GLN A 133 -6.16 11.38 -19.79
CA GLN A 133 -5.72 10.05 -19.40
C GLN A 133 -4.54 9.61 -20.26
N LEU A 134 -3.69 8.73 -19.72
CA LEU A 134 -2.59 8.15 -20.48
C LEU A 134 -3.12 7.43 -21.73
N SER A 135 -2.32 7.44 -22.80
CA SER A 135 -2.48 6.54 -23.94
C SER A 135 -1.80 5.20 -23.68
N TRP A 136 -2.21 4.14 -24.40
CA TRP A 136 -1.52 2.85 -24.32
C TRP A 136 -0.06 2.90 -24.80
N GLU A 137 0.28 3.84 -25.67
CA GLU A 137 1.65 4.08 -26.12
C GLU A 137 2.49 4.68 -24.99
N GLN A 138 1.93 5.67 -24.28
CA GLN A 138 2.53 6.26 -23.08
C GLN A 138 2.69 5.21 -21.97
N VAL A 139 1.68 4.36 -21.72
CA VAL A 139 1.77 3.24 -20.77
C VAL A 139 2.95 2.33 -21.10
N LYS A 140 3.08 1.89 -22.36
CA LYS A 140 4.20 1.04 -22.80
C LYS A 140 5.55 1.74 -22.70
N GLN A 141 5.61 3.04 -22.96
CA GLN A 141 6.83 3.83 -22.81
C GLN A 141 7.27 3.89 -21.34
N MET A 142 6.35 4.24 -20.44
CA MET A 142 6.60 4.29 -19.01
C MET A 142 7.01 2.92 -18.45
N GLN A 143 6.40 1.84 -18.96
CA GLN A 143 6.76 0.48 -18.54
C GLN A 143 8.21 0.13 -18.89
N LYS A 144 8.69 0.52 -20.08
CA LYS A 144 10.12 0.38 -20.46
C LYS A 144 11.06 1.16 -19.55
N GLN A 145 10.54 2.15 -18.82
CA GLN A 145 11.27 2.97 -17.85
C GLN A 145 11.10 2.48 -16.40
N GLY A 146 10.51 1.29 -16.20
CA GLY A 146 10.37 0.63 -14.90
C GLY A 146 9.05 0.87 -14.18
N VAL A 147 8.08 1.55 -14.80
CA VAL A 147 6.76 1.79 -14.19
C VAL A 147 5.90 0.53 -14.26
N THR A 148 5.30 0.16 -13.14
CA THR A 148 4.36 -0.96 -13.06
C THR A 148 2.93 -0.48 -13.26
N PHE A 149 2.11 -1.25 -13.98
CA PHE A 149 0.69 -0.96 -14.16
C PHE A 149 -0.18 -2.08 -13.60
N ALA A 150 -1.25 -1.71 -12.89
CA ALA A 150 -2.14 -2.63 -12.19
C ALA A 150 -3.61 -2.24 -12.38
N ASN A 151 -4.52 -3.05 -11.83
CA ASN A 151 -5.94 -3.00 -12.15
C ASN A 151 -6.70 -2.04 -11.26
N HIS A 152 -7.41 -1.07 -11.86
CA HIS A 152 -8.34 -0.21 -11.15
C HIS A 152 -9.80 -0.41 -11.57
N THR A 153 -10.15 -1.59 -12.10
CA THR A 153 -11.42 -1.92 -12.78
C THR A 153 -11.51 -1.33 -14.18
N MET A 154 -12.55 -1.66 -14.96
CA MET A 154 -12.69 -1.15 -16.33
C MET A 154 -12.92 0.36 -16.35
N ASP A 155 -13.83 0.83 -15.50
CA ASP A 155 -14.58 2.07 -15.63
C ASP A 155 -14.73 2.85 -14.31
N HIS A 156 -14.00 2.45 -13.26
CA HIS A 156 -14.03 3.09 -11.95
C HIS A 156 -15.44 3.04 -11.29
N LEU A 157 -16.17 1.94 -11.49
CA LEU A 157 -17.49 1.76 -10.87
C LEU A 157 -17.43 1.67 -9.34
N HIS A 158 -18.49 2.12 -8.66
CA HIS A 158 -18.73 1.77 -7.25
C HIS A 158 -19.01 0.27 -7.13
N LEU A 159 -18.03 -0.48 -6.64
CA LEU A 159 -18.06 -1.95 -6.67
C LEU A 159 -19.17 -2.55 -5.82
N LEU A 160 -19.64 -1.82 -4.80
CA LEU A 160 -20.70 -2.28 -3.90
C LEU A 160 -22.12 -1.91 -4.37
N ALA A 161 -22.23 -1.04 -5.38
CA ALA A 161 -23.52 -0.62 -5.91
C ALA A 161 -24.17 -1.74 -6.73
N LYS A 162 -25.41 -2.08 -6.36
CA LYS A 162 -26.28 -3.02 -7.08
C LYS A 162 -27.17 -2.27 -8.06
N GLN A 163 -27.39 -2.88 -9.22
CA GLN A 163 -28.38 -2.38 -10.18
C GLN A 163 -29.80 -2.69 -9.70
N ALA A 164 -30.80 -1.97 -10.22
CA ALA A 164 -32.20 -2.21 -9.87
C ALA A 164 -32.62 -3.66 -10.17
N GLY A 165 -33.10 -4.38 -9.16
CA GLY A 165 -33.48 -5.79 -9.26
C GLY A 165 -32.30 -6.79 -9.28
N GLU A 166 -31.07 -6.32 -9.12
CA GLU A 166 -29.87 -7.17 -9.12
C GLU A 166 -29.72 -7.89 -7.77
N ASN A 167 -29.74 -9.23 -7.80
CA ASN A 167 -29.44 -10.03 -6.63
C ASN A 167 -27.92 -10.16 -6.40
N GLU A 168 -27.52 -10.71 -5.25
CA GLU A 168 -26.10 -10.87 -4.85
C GLU A 168 -25.27 -11.63 -5.90
N GLN A 169 -25.82 -12.70 -6.48
CA GLN A 169 -25.11 -13.53 -7.46
C GLN A 169 -24.88 -12.78 -8.78
N ALA A 170 -25.90 -12.06 -9.26
CA ALA A 170 -25.81 -11.25 -10.48
C ALA A 170 -24.83 -10.09 -10.29
N TRP A 171 -24.89 -9.41 -9.14
CA TRP A 171 -23.94 -8.36 -8.75
C TRP A 171 -22.51 -8.86 -8.76
N LEU A 172 -22.22 -9.94 -8.02
CA LEU A 172 -20.86 -10.48 -7.94
C LEU A 172 -20.37 -10.91 -9.32
N LYS A 173 -21.22 -11.51 -10.15
CA LYS A 173 -20.88 -11.89 -11.53
C LYS A 173 -20.51 -10.67 -12.37
N ARG A 174 -21.32 -9.60 -12.36
CA ARG A 174 -21.07 -8.37 -13.12
C ARG A 174 -19.78 -7.69 -12.67
N VAL A 175 -19.60 -7.50 -11.37
CA VAL A 175 -18.40 -6.90 -10.77
C VAL A 175 -17.16 -7.73 -11.09
N TRP A 176 -17.24 -9.06 -10.96
CA TRP A 176 -16.13 -9.95 -11.27
C TRP A 176 -15.76 -9.92 -12.77
N GLN A 177 -16.75 -9.85 -13.65
CA GLN A 177 -16.52 -9.70 -15.09
C GLN A 177 -15.84 -8.36 -15.42
N ASN A 178 -16.21 -7.28 -14.74
CA ASN A 178 -15.56 -5.99 -14.88
C ASN A 178 -14.08 -6.07 -14.48
N ILE A 179 -13.78 -6.56 -13.26
CA ILE A 179 -12.40 -6.69 -12.75
C ILE A 179 -11.53 -7.56 -13.68
N THR A 180 -12.03 -8.73 -14.06
CA THR A 180 -11.25 -9.69 -14.88
C THR A 180 -11.08 -9.24 -16.32
N ARG A 181 -12.04 -8.49 -16.88
CA ARG A 181 -11.88 -7.87 -18.19
C ARG A 181 -10.79 -6.79 -18.16
N ALA A 182 -10.76 -5.96 -17.11
CA ALA A 182 -9.72 -4.96 -16.95
C ALA A 182 -8.34 -5.61 -16.84
N GLU A 183 -8.19 -6.64 -16.00
CA GLU A 183 -6.94 -7.39 -15.85
C GLU A 183 -6.46 -7.93 -17.20
N LYS A 184 -7.37 -8.53 -17.99
CA LYS A 184 -7.04 -9.10 -19.29
C LYS A 184 -6.53 -8.04 -20.27
N ILE A 185 -7.17 -6.87 -20.31
CA ILE A 185 -6.74 -5.79 -21.22
C ILE A 185 -5.38 -5.24 -20.78
N ILE A 186 -5.18 -5.02 -19.47
CA ILE A 186 -3.90 -4.58 -18.94
C ILE A 186 -2.81 -5.58 -19.34
N GLN A 187 -3.01 -6.87 -19.08
CA GLN A 187 -2.07 -7.93 -19.46
C GLN A 187 -1.78 -7.96 -20.97
N GLN A 188 -2.78 -7.72 -21.82
CA GLN A 188 -2.58 -7.67 -23.28
C GLN A 188 -1.69 -6.50 -23.70
N HIS A 189 -1.77 -5.36 -23.01
CA HIS A 189 -1.00 -4.16 -23.36
C HIS A 189 0.37 -4.09 -22.68
N THR A 190 0.49 -4.61 -21.46
CA THR A 190 1.70 -4.52 -20.62
C THR A 190 2.48 -5.82 -20.56
N GLY A 191 1.88 -6.96 -20.93
CA GLY A 191 2.47 -8.29 -20.78
C GLY A 191 2.47 -8.81 -19.33
N GLU A 192 1.98 -8.03 -18.37
CA GLU A 192 2.00 -8.36 -16.94
C GLU A 192 0.59 -8.47 -16.36
N SER A 193 0.39 -9.47 -15.50
CA SER A 193 -0.79 -9.59 -14.65
C SER A 193 -0.31 -9.84 -13.23
N LEU A 194 -0.33 -8.77 -12.41
CA LEU A 194 -0.01 -8.88 -10.99
C LEU A 194 -1.18 -9.43 -10.18
N LYS A 195 -2.40 -9.40 -10.73
CA LYS A 195 -3.64 -9.60 -9.99
C LYS A 195 -3.74 -8.67 -8.78
N TYR A 196 -3.28 -7.43 -8.97
CA TYR A 196 -3.37 -6.36 -7.97
C TYR A 196 -4.54 -5.48 -8.34
N LEU A 197 -5.54 -5.38 -7.46
CA LEU A 197 -6.72 -4.55 -7.66
C LEU A 197 -6.73 -3.42 -6.62
N ALA A 198 -6.61 -2.18 -7.06
CA ALA A 198 -7.05 -1.06 -6.25
C ALA A 198 -8.57 -0.93 -6.39
N TYR A 199 -9.29 -0.94 -5.26
CA TYR A 199 -10.72 -0.74 -5.27
C TYR A 199 -11.01 0.73 -5.59
N PRO A 200 -11.80 1.06 -6.63
CA PRO A 200 -12.36 2.41 -6.79
C PRO A 200 -12.97 2.87 -5.48
N PHE A 201 -12.67 4.10 -5.07
CA PHE A 201 -13.14 4.70 -3.82
C PHE A 201 -12.71 3.96 -2.53
N GLY A 202 -11.85 2.94 -2.65
CA GLY A 202 -11.50 2.05 -1.55
C GLY A 202 -12.62 1.13 -1.08
N GLU A 203 -13.71 0.99 -1.85
CA GLU A 203 -14.92 0.25 -1.47
C GLU A 203 -14.79 -1.25 -1.72
N TYR A 204 -15.01 -2.06 -0.68
CA TYR A 204 -15.02 -3.52 -0.76
C TYR A 204 -15.98 -4.10 0.29
N ASN A 205 -16.36 -5.36 0.14
CA ASN A 205 -17.09 -6.12 1.13
C ASN A 205 -16.47 -7.50 1.29
N ARG A 206 -16.93 -8.27 2.28
CA ARG A 206 -16.36 -9.60 2.55
C ARG A 206 -16.54 -10.57 1.38
N THR A 207 -17.67 -10.50 0.67
CA THR A 207 -17.97 -11.37 -0.47
C THR A 207 -16.96 -11.16 -1.62
N LEU A 208 -16.71 -9.91 -2.00
CA LEU A 208 -15.76 -9.56 -3.07
C LEU A 208 -14.31 -9.83 -2.65
N ALA A 209 -13.95 -9.48 -1.42
CA ALA A 209 -12.63 -9.77 -0.85
C ALA A 209 -12.32 -11.28 -0.90
N LYS A 210 -13.27 -12.13 -0.48
CA LYS A 210 -13.15 -13.60 -0.59
C LYS A 210 -12.98 -14.04 -2.04
N ARG A 211 -13.76 -13.48 -2.96
CA ARG A 211 -13.65 -13.79 -4.40
C ARG A 211 -12.27 -13.47 -4.96
N LEU A 212 -11.68 -12.35 -4.55
CA LEU A 212 -10.31 -11.99 -4.94
C LEU A 212 -9.29 -13.01 -4.41
N ALA A 213 -9.37 -13.36 -3.13
CA ALA A 213 -8.50 -14.37 -2.53
C ALA A 213 -8.57 -15.72 -3.27
N GLU A 214 -9.78 -16.22 -3.55
CA GLU A 214 -10.01 -17.48 -4.27
C GLU A 214 -9.34 -17.51 -5.66
N HIS A 215 -9.15 -16.34 -6.27
CA HIS A 215 -8.53 -16.19 -7.59
C HIS A 215 -7.09 -15.66 -7.56
N GLY A 216 -6.50 -15.54 -6.38
CA GLY A 216 -5.11 -15.14 -6.17
C GLY A 216 -4.85 -13.64 -6.36
N TYR A 217 -5.87 -12.80 -6.19
CA TYR A 217 -5.73 -11.35 -6.22
C TYR A 217 -5.29 -10.79 -4.87
N THR A 218 -4.56 -9.69 -4.91
CA THR A 218 -4.28 -8.80 -3.78
C THR A 218 -5.10 -7.52 -3.96
N GLY A 219 -5.82 -7.10 -2.92
CA GLY A 219 -6.71 -5.93 -2.96
C GLY A 219 -6.12 -4.75 -2.19
N PHE A 220 -6.30 -3.53 -2.70
CA PHE A 220 -5.79 -2.29 -2.10
C PHE A 220 -6.95 -1.33 -1.84
N GLY A 221 -7.17 -1.02 -0.56
CA GLY A 221 -8.16 -0.05 -0.12
C GLY A 221 -7.60 1.38 -0.10
N GLN A 222 -8.38 2.29 0.49
CA GLN A 222 -7.98 3.69 0.74
C GLN A 222 -8.10 4.07 2.23
N HIS A 223 -8.24 3.08 3.11
CA HIS A 223 -8.17 3.28 4.56
C HIS A 223 -6.71 3.38 5.00
N SER A 224 -6.46 4.15 6.06
CA SER A 224 -5.12 4.49 6.51
C SER A 224 -4.45 3.34 7.26
N GLY A 225 -3.14 3.20 7.10
CA GLY A 225 -2.37 2.15 7.76
C GLY A 225 -1.14 1.75 6.97
N ALA A 226 -0.22 1.08 7.65
CA ALA A 226 0.92 0.44 7.02
C ALA A 226 0.59 -1.02 6.67
N LEU A 227 1.33 -1.55 5.71
CA LEU A 227 1.31 -2.95 5.31
C LEU A 227 2.30 -3.73 6.18
N GLY A 228 1.90 -4.90 6.66
CA GLY A 228 2.77 -5.83 7.38
C GLY A 228 2.23 -7.26 7.38
N LYS A 229 2.87 -8.14 8.14
CA LYS A 229 2.59 -9.59 8.20
C LYS A 229 1.13 -9.95 8.46
N PHE A 230 0.43 -9.17 9.29
CA PHE A 230 -0.95 -9.43 9.71
C PHE A 230 -1.99 -8.61 8.94
N THR A 231 -1.57 -7.87 7.92
CA THR A 231 -2.49 -7.12 7.06
C THR A 231 -3.34 -8.08 6.24
N ASP A 232 -4.63 -7.77 6.08
CA ASP A 232 -5.49 -8.46 5.13
C ASP A 232 -5.03 -8.18 3.69
N MET A 233 -4.50 -9.19 3.02
CA MET A 233 -4.01 -9.09 1.63
C MET A 233 -5.11 -8.78 0.60
N THR A 234 -6.37 -8.91 0.99
CA THR A 234 -7.51 -8.53 0.15
C THR A 234 -7.97 -7.09 0.40
N ALA A 235 -7.39 -6.40 1.38
CA ALA A 235 -7.74 -5.03 1.74
C ALA A 235 -6.54 -4.30 2.34
N ILE A 236 -5.45 -4.18 1.56
CA ILE A 236 -4.23 -3.50 2.00
C ILE A 236 -4.50 -1.99 2.16
N PRO A 237 -4.13 -1.38 3.31
CA PRO A 237 -4.29 0.05 3.55
C PRO A 237 -3.30 0.87 2.72
N ARG A 238 -3.70 2.10 2.41
CA ARG A 238 -2.86 3.10 1.74
C ARG A 238 -3.08 4.46 2.38
N PHE A 239 -2.06 5.30 2.40
CA PHE A 239 -2.18 6.69 2.85
C PHE A 239 -2.35 7.62 1.66
N PRO A 240 -3.52 8.28 1.51
CA PRO A 240 -3.66 9.38 0.58
C PRO A 240 -2.66 10.50 0.92
N ALA A 241 -1.99 11.01 -0.11
CA ALA A 241 -0.96 12.06 -0.02
C ALA A 241 -1.30 13.28 -0.93
N ALA A 242 -2.60 13.46 -1.21
CA ALA A 242 -3.15 14.53 -2.05
C ALA A 242 -4.18 15.37 -1.28
N GLY A 243 -4.53 16.54 -1.81
CA GLY A 243 -5.54 17.43 -1.24
C GLY A 243 -5.30 17.79 0.22
N PRO A 244 -6.27 17.57 1.13
CA PRO A 244 -6.08 17.87 2.56
C PRO A 244 -4.96 17.03 3.20
N TYR A 245 -4.47 16.00 2.52
CA TYR A 245 -3.44 15.08 2.99
C TYR A 245 -2.07 15.32 2.35
N ALA A 246 -1.92 16.31 1.48
CA ALA A 246 -0.66 16.67 0.84
C ALA A 246 0.29 17.49 1.72
N ARG A 247 -0.11 17.91 2.93
CA ARG A 247 0.79 18.68 3.78
C ARG A 247 1.90 17.79 4.32
N LEU A 248 3.15 18.05 3.89
CA LEU A 248 4.31 17.24 4.29
C LEU A 248 4.41 17.06 5.80
N SER A 249 4.16 18.09 6.61
CA SER A 249 4.27 18.02 8.07
C SER A 249 3.40 16.91 8.70
N THR A 250 2.20 16.66 8.17
CA THR A 250 1.31 15.59 8.64
C THR A 250 1.56 14.28 7.91
N LEU A 251 2.04 14.34 6.66
CA LEU A 251 2.42 13.16 5.88
C LEU A 251 3.62 12.42 6.51
N LYS A 252 4.58 13.13 7.14
CA LYS A 252 5.70 12.52 7.87
C LYS A 252 5.24 11.51 8.91
N THR A 253 4.23 11.85 9.71
CA THR A 253 3.64 10.94 10.71
C THR A 253 3.04 9.70 10.06
N LYS A 254 2.35 9.86 8.94
CA LYS A 254 1.75 8.74 8.19
C LYS A 254 2.82 7.81 7.61
N MET A 255 3.87 8.36 7.01
CA MET A 255 5.00 7.59 6.45
C MET A 255 5.80 6.85 7.53
N ALA A 256 5.84 7.36 8.77
CA ALA A 256 6.49 6.70 9.90
C ALA A 256 5.66 5.58 10.55
N SER A 257 4.44 5.31 10.06
CA SER A 257 3.52 4.34 10.66
C SER A 257 4.05 2.90 10.61
N LEU A 258 3.66 2.13 11.62
CA LEU A 258 3.84 0.69 11.72
C LEU A 258 2.51 -0.03 11.49
N ALA A 259 2.55 -1.23 10.93
CA ALA A 259 1.35 -2.02 10.70
C ALA A 259 0.88 -2.63 12.01
N MET A 260 -0.33 -2.26 12.47
CA MET A 260 -0.92 -2.86 13.67
C MET A 260 -1.01 -4.39 13.49
N PRO A 261 -0.49 -5.21 14.42
CA PRO A 261 -0.43 -6.66 14.26
C PRO A 261 -1.79 -7.31 14.57
N VAL A 262 -2.84 -6.93 13.84
CA VAL A 262 -4.21 -7.40 14.07
C VAL A 262 -4.36 -8.86 13.64
N ALA A 263 -4.46 -9.77 14.61
CA ALA A 263 -4.71 -11.17 14.35
C ALA A 263 -6.20 -11.45 14.05
N ARG A 264 -7.10 -10.70 14.69
CA ARG A 264 -8.55 -10.84 14.50
C ARG A 264 -9.28 -9.54 14.83
N ALA A 265 -10.27 -9.19 14.02
CA ALA A 265 -11.26 -8.16 14.32
C ALA A 265 -12.66 -8.79 14.40
N SER A 266 -13.53 -8.30 15.29
CA SER A 266 -14.91 -8.81 15.41
C SER A 266 -15.79 -8.36 14.24
N LEU A 267 -15.57 -7.16 13.70
CA LEU A 267 -16.25 -6.69 12.49
C LEU A 267 -15.46 -7.15 11.26
N ALA A 268 -16.05 -8.09 10.50
CA ALA A 268 -15.42 -8.68 9.34
C ALA A 268 -15.81 -8.04 8.00
N ASP A 269 -16.96 -7.36 7.93
CA ASP A 269 -17.44 -6.73 6.70
C ASP A 269 -17.55 -5.22 6.89
N PRO A 270 -16.83 -4.40 6.10
CA PRO A 270 -16.97 -2.96 6.15
C PRO A 270 -18.24 -2.46 5.46
N GLN A 271 -18.94 -3.27 4.66
CA GLN A 271 -20.23 -2.89 4.09
C GLN A 271 -21.34 -3.02 5.15
N MET A 272 -21.91 -1.89 5.53
CA MET A 272 -22.86 -1.81 6.64
C MET A 272 -24.30 -1.95 6.16
N ALA A 273 -25.04 -2.88 6.77
CA ALA A 273 -26.47 -3.07 6.52
C ALA A 273 -27.34 -2.02 7.24
N SER A 274 -26.84 -1.45 8.34
CA SER A 274 -27.49 -0.40 9.11
C SER A 274 -26.55 0.80 9.26
N ARG A 275 -27.09 1.92 9.76
CA ARG A 275 -26.31 3.14 10.06
C ARG A 275 -25.83 3.18 11.50
N GLN A 276 -25.86 2.06 12.20
CA GLN A 276 -25.48 1.95 13.60
C GLN A 276 -24.50 0.77 13.77
N LEU A 277 -23.57 0.93 14.70
CA LEU A 277 -22.66 -0.15 15.08
C LEU A 277 -23.15 -0.68 16.42
N ASP A 278 -24.00 -1.70 16.36
CA ASP A 278 -24.76 -2.17 17.52
C ASP A 278 -23.88 -2.96 18.51
N ASP A 279 -22.81 -3.57 18.01
CA ASP A 279 -21.92 -4.42 18.79
C ASP A 279 -20.61 -3.70 19.16
N THR A 280 -20.07 -4.05 20.33
CA THR A 280 -18.70 -3.68 20.69
C THR A 280 -17.71 -4.25 19.69
N VAL A 281 -16.90 -3.40 19.08
CA VAL A 281 -15.81 -3.84 18.22
C VAL A 281 -14.65 -4.29 19.08
N THR A 282 -14.13 -5.49 18.80
CA THR A 282 -12.98 -6.07 19.48
C THR A 282 -11.88 -6.33 18.47
N ILE A 283 -10.68 -5.81 18.74
CA ILE A 283 -9.48 -6.01 17.94
C ILE A 283 -8.46 -6.77 18.80
N ALA A 284 -8.18 -8.01 18.40
CA ALA A 284 -7.16 -8.84 19.02
C ALA A 284 -5.86 -8.75 18.20
N LEU A 285 -4.77 -8.49 18.90
CA LEU A 285 -3.42 -8.40 18.36
C LEU A 285 -2.71 -9.75 18.48
N ASP A 286 -1.76 -10.00 17.57
CA ASP A 286 -0.86 -11.14 17.69
C ASP A 286 0.05 -10.98 18.93
N GLU A 287 -0.01 -11.95 19.84
CA GLU A 287 0.66 -11.87 21.15
C GLU A 287 2.19 -11.75 21.04
N THR A 288 2.80 -12.24 19.96
CA THR A 288 4.25 -12.19 19.81
C THR A 288 4.77 -10.78 19.50
N VAL A 289 3.91 -9.95 18.88
CA VAL A 289 4.22 -8.56 18.49
C VAL A 289 3.52 -7.55 19.39
N ALA A 290 2.39 -7.91 20.03
CA ALA A 290 1.58 -7.01 20.86
C ALA A 290 2.38 -6.31 21.97
N LYS A 291 3.44 -6.94 22.49
CA LYS A 291 4.35 -6.34 23.49
C LYS A 291 5.05 -5.06 23.03
N ASP A 292 5.17 -4.84 21.73
CA ASP A 292 5.73 -3.60 21.18
C ASP A 292 4.66 -2.51 21.00
N VAL A 293 3.38 -2.87 21.07
CA VAL A 293 2.27 -1.93 20.94
C VAL A 293 1.92 -1.39 22.32
N ARG A 294 2.18 -0.10 22.58
CA ARG A 294 1.85 0.52 23.87
C ARG A 294 0.34 0.78 23.99
N LEU A 295 -0.43 -0.27 24.29
CA LEU A 295 -1.88 -0.21 24.38
C LEU A 295 -2.40 0.71 25.49
N SER A 296 -1.61 0.95 26.54
CA SER A 296 -1.93 1.95 27.57
C SER A 296 -1.99 3.39 27.04
N GLN A 297 -1.44 3.66 25.85
CA GLN A 297 -1.49 4.94 25.14
C GLN A 297 -2.23 4.83 23.80
N LEU A 298 -3.02 3.77 23.62
CA LEU A 298 -3.87 3.61 22.44
C LEU A 298 -4.95 4.70 22.42
N ALA A 299 -5.16 5.29 21.26
CA ALA A 299 -6.30 6.17 21.01
C ALA A 299 -7.00 5.74 19.72
N CYS A 300 -8.34 5.73 19.76
CA CYS A 300 -9.18 5.54 18.58
C CYS A 300 -9.95 6.83 18.28
N TYR A 301 -10.18 7.10 17.00
CA TYR A 301 -10.76 8.34 16.52
C TYR A 301 -11.87 8.07 15.50
N TYR A 302 -12.98 8.81 15.61
CA TYR A 302 -14.08 8.82 14.65
C TYR A 302 -14.50 10.26 14.35
N GLN A 303 -14.54 10.63 13.07
CA GLN A 303 -14.96 11.98 12.63
C GLN A 303 -14.23 13.13 13.35
N GLY A 304 -12.95 12.93 13.70
CA GLY A 304 -12.12 13.91 14.39
C GLY A 304 -12.23 13.91 15.92
N GLY A 305 -13.20 13.19 16.50
CA GLY A 305 -13.31 12.97 17.94
C GLY A 305 -12.59 11.71 18.41
N THR A 306 -12.22 11.65 19.70
CA THR A 306 -11.70 10.45 20.36
C THR A 306 -12.82 9.53 20.80
N LEU A 307 -12.59 8.23 20.78
CA LEU A 307 -13.46 7.20 21.34
C LEU A 307 -12.91 6.71 22.68
N ASP A 308 -13.81 6.27 23.56
CA ASP A 308 -13.43 5.50 24.73
C ASP A 308 -12.99 4.09 24.30
N VAL A 309 -11.83 3.68 24.79
CA VAL A 309 -11.21 2.41 24.42
C VAL A 309 -10.83 1.64 25.68
N ALA A 310 -11.38 0.45 25.84
CA ALA A 310 -10.93 -0.52 26.83
C ALA A 310 -9.83 -1.39 26.22
N ASN A 311 -8.77 -1.68 26.95
CA ASN A 311 -7.69 -2.53 26.45
C ASN A 311 -7.13 -3.49 27.51
N THR A 312 -6.48 -4.54 27.02
CA THR A 312 -5.66 -5.49 27.77
C THR A 312 -4.24 -5.48 27.19
N ALA A 313 -3.42 -6.48 27.50
CA ALA A 313 -2.07 -6.59 26.95
C ALA A 313 -2.02 -6.88 25.44
N SER A 314 -3.08 -7.46 24.85
CA SER A 314 -3.11 -7.88 23.46
C SER A 314 -4.45 -7.66 22.76
N GLU A 315 -5.36 -6.92 23.38
CA GLU A 315 -6.70 -6.68 22.84
C GLU A 315 -7.15 -5.26 23.17
N PHE A 316 -7.92 -4.65 22.27
CA PHE A 316 -8.65 -3.42 22.58
C PHE A 316 -10.06 -3.44 22.01
N LYS A 317 -10.93 -2.65 22.63
CA LYS A 317 -12.37 -2.60 22.35
C LYS A 317 -12.87 -1.16 22.33
N PHE A 318 -13.75 -0.86 21.41
CA PHE A 318 -14.47 0.40 21.37
C PHE A 318 -15.93 0.16 20.95
N THR A 319 -16.82 1.04 21.40
CA THR A 319 -18.18 1.17 20.89
C THR A 319 -18.29 2.41 20.02
N LEU A 320 -19.31 2.47 19.18
CA LEU A 320 -19.58 3.65 18.36
C LEU A 320 -21.07 3.94 18.36
N ASP A 321 -21.49 4.82 19.27
CA ASP A 321 -22.89 5.24 19.40
C ASP A 321 -23.31 6.23 18.30
N ALA A 322 -22.34 6.75 17.55
CA ALA A 322 -22.58 7.70 16.48
C ALA A 322 -23.26 7.04 15.29
N LYS A 323 -24.26 7.72 14.73
CA LYS A 323 -24.89 7.31 13.47
C LYS A 323 -23.90 7.42 12.33
N LEU A 324 -23.64 6.30 11.65
CA LEU A 324 -22.77 6.26 10.49
C LEU A 324 -23.35 7.16 9.37
N PRO A 325 -22.53 8.03 8.76
CA PRO A 325 -22.95 8.80 7.60
C PRO A 325 -23.16 7.86 6.41
N ILE A 326 -23.99 8.29 5.47
CA ILE A 326 -24.06 7.68 4.14
C ILE A 326 -22.70 7.90 3.45
N GLY A 327 -22.25 6.94 2.65
CA GLY A 327 -20.95 6.97 2.00
C GLY A 327 -19.89 6.25 2.83
N ARG A 328 -18.70 6.83 2.90
CA ARG A 328 -17.53 6.21 3.53
C ARG A 328 -17.17 6.92 4.83
N SER A 329 -16.96 6.14 5.89
CA SER A 329 -16.37 6.62 7.14
C SER A 329 -15.39 5.59 7.68
N ARG A 330 -14.70 5.90 8.78
CA ARG A 330 -13.75 4.99 9.40
C ARG A 330 -13.50 5.34 10.85
N VAL A 331 -13.13 4.32 11.63
CA VAL A 331 -12.42 4.50 12.90
C VAL A 331 -10.93 4.28 12.63
N ASN A 332 -10.09 5.21 13.10
CA ASN A 332 -8.63 5.03 13.09
C ASN A 332 -8.17 4.80 14.52
N CYS A 333 -7.31 3.80 14.75
CA CYS A 333 -6.71 3.55 16.05
C CYS A 333 -5.20 3.57 15.94
N THR A 334 -4.53 4.30 16.84
CA THR A 334 -3.08 4.43 16.86
C THR A 334 -2.50 4.21 18.24
N ALA A 335 -1.37 3.52 18.32
CA ALA A 335 -0.62 3.34 19.56
C ALA A 335 0.88 3.52 19.31
N PRO A 336 1.63 4.16 20.22
CA PRO A 336 3.09 4.23 20.11
C PRO A 336 3.74 2.84 20.09
N SER A 337 4.88 2.73 19.41
CA SER A 337 5.78 1.58 19.57
C SER A 337 6.64 1.72 20.83
N GLU A 338 6.90 0.61 21.51
CA GLU A 338 7.85 0.55 22.63
C GLU A 338 9.31 0.60 22.15
N SER A 339 9.63 -0.08 21.05
CA SER A 339 11.00 -0.20 20.52
C SER A 339 11.37 0.85 19.49
N ALA A 340 10.39 1.42 18.77
CA ALA A 340 10.61 2.36 17.67
C ALA A 340 10.09 3.76 18.02
N GLY A 341 10.93 4.52 18.74
CA GLY A 341 10.61 5.87 19.21
C GLY A 341 10.09 6.79 18.10
N GLY A 342 8.98 7.48 18.36
CA GLY A 342 8.34 8.40 17.41
C GLY A 342 7.49 7.72 16.33
N ARG A 343 7.45 6.38 16.27
CA ARG A 343 6.59 5.62 15.35
C ARG A 343 5.33 5.11 16.07
N PHE A 344 4.27 4.97 15.29
CA PHE A 344 2.96 4.56 15.78
C PHE A 344 2.43 3.40 14.97
N TYR A 345 1.95 2.37 15.65
CA TYR A 345 1.10 1.36 15.05
C TYR A 345 -0.22 2.00 14.62
N TRP A 346 -0.63 1.76 13.38
CA TRP A 346 -1.83 2.34 12.80
C TRP A 346 -2.77 1.23 12.31
N TYR A 347 -4.02 1.30 12.75
CA TYR A 347 -5.12 0.48 12.26
C TYR A 347 -6.28 1.37 11.82
N SER A 348 -6.98 0.99 10.75
CA SER A 348 -8.20 1.69 10.35
C SER A 348 -9.27 0.69 9.93
N MET A 349 -10.46 0.91 10.45
CA MET A 349 -11.65 0.12 10.16
C MET A 349 -12.60 0.97 9.33
N PRO A 350 -12.70 0.73 8.01
CA PRO A 350 -13.63 1.45 7.16
C PRO A 350 -15.08 0.97 7.35
N PHE A 351 -16.02 1.86 7.09
CA PHE A 351 -17.46 1.58 7.01
C PHE A 351 -18.02 2.17 5.72
N PHE A 352 -18.80 1.38 5.00
CA PHE A 352 -19.46 1.75 3.76
C PHE A 352 -20.97 1.63 3.91
N VAL A 353 -21.67 2.75 3.81
CA VAL A 353 -23.12 2.83 4.00
C VAL A 353 -23.75 3.33 2.71
N ALA A 354 -24.64 2.53 2.12
CA ALA A 354 -25.40 2.97 0.96
C ALA A 354 -26.49 3.99 1.36
N ASN A 355 -26.86 4.86 0.41
CA ASN A 355 -28.10 5.62 0.51
C ASN A 355 -29.32 4.71 0.22
N GLU A 356 -30.52 5.28 0.31
CA GLU A 356 -31.78 4.56 0.07
C GLU A 356 -31.91 3.97 -1.35
N LYS A 357 -31.11 4.45 -2.31
CA LYS A 357 -31.04 3.95 -3.69
C LYS A 357 -29.95 2.90 -3.90
N GLY A 358 -29.23 2.50 -2.85
CA GLY A 358 -28.12 1.55 -2.95
C GLY A 358 -26.81 2.15 -3.49
N HIS A 359 -26.68 3.47 -3.53
CA HIS A 359 -25.47 4.16 -3.99
C HIS A 359 -24.58 4.61 -2.82
N TYR A 360 -23.29 4.74 -3.07
CA TYR A 360 -22.26 5.14 -2.11
C TYR A 360 -21.71 6.52 -2.50
N PRO A 361 -22.37 7.63 -2.11
CA PRO A 361 -21.94 8.97 -2.50
C PRO A 361 -20.63 9.38 -1.82
N ASP A 362 -19.98 10.37 -2.43
CA ASP A 362 -18.68 10.87 -2.00
C ASP A 362 -18.67 11.64 -0.68
#